data_AF-K7GGF8-F1
#
_entry.id   AF-K7GGF8-F1
#
_cell.length_a   1.000
_cell.length_b   1.000
_cell.length_c   1.000
_cell.angle_alpha   90.00
_cell.angle_beta   90.00
_cell.angle_gamma   90.00
#
_symmetry.space_group_name_H-M   'P 1'
#
loop_
_entity.id
_entity.type
_entity.pdbx_description
1 polymer ?
#
loop_
_entity_poly.entity_id
_entity_poly.type
_entity_poly.pdbx_seq_one_letter_code
_entity_poly.pdbx_strand_id
1 'polypeptide(L)'
;CAFLNIFLAMAFSEAEVQRARGAWEKMYANAEDNGTTVLVRMFTEHPDTKSYFTHFKGMGTAEEMEQSDQIRSHGKKVLTAINDLVQHLDSTDAFLGIVNPLGKKHATQLKIDPKNFRVICDIILQLMEEKYGGDCKASFEKVTNEICTRLNNAY
;
A
#
# COMPACT_ATOMS: atom_id res chain seq x y z
N CYS A 1 26.51 -12.49 5.57
CA CYS A 1 26.21 -13.22 4.32
C CYS A 1 24.82 -12.77 3.84
N ALA A 2 24.76 -11.68 3.07
CA ALA A 2 23.51 -10.97 2.73
C ALA A 2 22.69 -11.66 1.62
N PHE A 3 23.15 -12.80 1.11
CA PHE A 3 22.53 -13.53 0.00
C PHE A 3 21.49 -14.58 0.44
N LEU A 4 21.24 -14.77 1.74
CA LEU A 4 20.32 -15.78 2.26
C LEU A 4 18.87 -15.29 2.49
N ASN A 5 18.60 -13.99 2.43
CA ASN A 5 17.27 -13.45 2.75
C ASN A 5 16.32 -13.28 1.55
N ILE A 6 16.78 -13.55 0.32
CA ILE A 6 15.94 -13.35 -0.89
C ILE A 6 14.96 -14.52 -1.07
N PHE A 7 15.23 -15.69 -0.48
CA PHE A 7 14.45 -16.93 -0.63
C PHE A 7 13.57 -17.31 0.57
N LEU A 8 13.39 -16.44 1.57
CA LEU A 8 12.38 -16.72 2.60
C LEU A 8 11.00 -16.69 1.94
N ALA A 9 10.38 -17.86 1.82
CA ALA A 9 9.00 -18.00 1.39
C ALA A 9 8.11 -17.11 2.26
N MET A 10 7.13 -16.45 1.63
CA MET A 10 6.09 -15.79 2.40
C MET A 10 5.34 -16.85 3.20
N ALA A 11 5.49 -16.82 4.51
CA ALA A 11 4.87 -17.80 5.40
C ALA A 11 3.56 -17.25 5.95
N PHE A 12 2.53 -17.12 5.12
CA PHE A 12 1.15 -16.94 5.59
C PHE A 12 0.51 -18.31 5.78
N SER A 13 -0.05 -18.57 6.95
CA SER A 13 -0.97 -19.69 7.14
C SER A 13 -2.27 -19.43 6.38
N GLU A 14 -3.00 -20.49 6.03
CA GLU A 14 -4.32 -20.38 5.40
C GLU A 14 -5.25 -19.45 6.19
N ALA A 15 -5.26 -19.58 7.52
CA ALA A 15 -6.08 -18.74 8.38
C ALA A 15 -5.66 -17.25 8.33
N GLU A 16 -4.37 -16.94 8.22
CA GLU A 16 -3.89 -15.57 8.02
C GLU A 16 -4.30 -15.02 6.65
N VAL A 17 -4.19 -15.84 5.58
CA VAL A 17 -4.62 -15.45 4.23
C VAL A 17 -6.11 -15.10 4.22
N GLN A 18 -6.96 -15.94 4.81
CA GLN A 18 -8.41 -15.71 4.83
C GLN A 18 -8.77 -14.45 5.63
N ARG A 19 -8.17 -14.24 6.81
CA ARG A 19 -8.39 -13.02 7.60
C ARG A 19 -7.92 -11.77 6.88
N ALA A 20 -6.74 -11.82 6.25
CA ALA A 20 -6.21 -10.70 5.50
C ALA A 20 -7.09 -10.34 4.30
N ARG A 21 -7.54 -11.33 3.53
CA ARG A 21 -8.47 -11.13 2.40
C ARG A 21 -9.79 -10.52 2.87
N GLY A 22 -10.39 -11.04 3.94
CA GLY A 22 -11.64 -10.50 4.49
C GLY A 22 -11.50 -9.09 5.09
N ALA A 23 -10.35 -8.77 5.71
CA ALA A 23 -10.04 -7.42 6.15
C ALA A 23 -9.87 -6.45 4.97
N TRP A 24 -9.14 -6.88 3.93
CA TRP A 24 -8.90 -6.08 2.73
C TRP A 24 -10.15 -5.83 1.91
N GLU A 25 -11.05 -6.80 1.80
CA GLU A 25 -12.31 -6.66 1.07
C GLU A 25 -13.13 -5.46 1.55
N LYS A 26 -13.16 -5.21 2.87
CA LYS A 26 -13.82 -4.03 3.45
C LYS A 26 -13.20 -2.71 2.95
N MET A 27 -11.87 -2.66 2.88
CA MET A 27 -11.13 -1.52 2.34
C MET A 27 -11.36 -1.36 0.84
N TYR A 28 -11.36 -2.46 0.09
CA TYR A 28 -11.45 -2.44 -1.37
C TYR A 28 -12.87 -2.15 -1.87
N ALA A 29 -13.91 -2.48 -1.10
CA ALA A 29 -15.30 -2.20 -1.44
C ALA A 29 -15.55 -0.72 -1.82
N ASN A 30 -14.84 0.21 -1.18
CA ASN A 30 -14.86 1.65 -1.48
C ASN A 30 -13.47 2.15 -1.88
N ALA A 31 -12.82 1.49 -2.85
CA ALA A 31 -11.41 1.73 -3.18
C ALA A 31 -11.09 3.17 -3.60
N GLU A 32 -12.00 3.87 -4.27
CA GLU A 32 -11.78 5.27 -4.66
C GLU A 32 -11.74 6.18 -3.44
N ASP A 33 -12.74 6.10 -2.57
CA ASP A 33 -12.83 6.95 -1.37
C ASP A 33 -11.72 6.61 -0.37
N ASN A 34 -11.54 5.33 -0.06
CA ASN A 34 -10.49 4.89 0.87
C ASN A 34 -9.09 5.23 0.33
N GLY A 35 -8.86 5.04 -0.97
CA GLY A 35 -7.59 5.40 -1.60
C GLY A 35 -7.33 6.91 -1.59
N THR A 36 -8.38 7.72 -1.77
CA THR A 36 -8.31 9.18 -1.65
C THR A 36 -7.94 9.58 -0.23
N THR A 37 -8.64 9.05 0.79
CA THR A 37 -8.34 9.32 2.19
C THR A 37 -6.89 8.96 2.54
N VAL A 38 -6.40 7.80 2.08
CA VAL A 38 -5.00 7.38 2.31
C VAL A 38 -4.01 8.39 1.73
N LEU A 39 -4.20 8.83 0.48
CA LEU A 39 -3.28 9.77 -0.16
C LEU A 39 -3.37 11.18 0.45
N VAL A 40 -4.57 11.67 0.71
CA VAL A 40 -4.77 12.98 1.36
C VAL A 40 -4.06 13.00 2.70
N ARG A 41 -4.26 11.97 3.55
CA ARG A 41 -3.58 11.84 4.84
C ARG A 41 -2.06 11.80 4.69
N MET A 42 -1.55 11.01 3.74
CA MET A 42 -0.11 10.96 3.46
C MET A 42 0.44 12.34 3.12
N PHE A 43 -0.27 13.10 2.30
CA PHE A 43 0.16 14.43 1.90
C PHE A 43 0.00 15.49 3.00
N THR A 44 -0.93 15.34 3.94
CA THR A 44 -1.11 16.27 5.05
C THR A 44 -0.17 15.97 6.23
N GLU A 45 0.04 14.69 6.54
CA GLU A 45 0.87 14.23 7.67
C GLU A 45 2.35 14.17 7.28
N HIS A 46 2.65 13.91 6.00
CA HIS A 46 3.99 13.84 5.45
C HIS A 46 4.12 14.71 4.18
N PRO A 47 4.17 16.06 4.32
CA PRO A 47 4.13 16.97 3.17
C PRO A 47 5.28 16.81 2.18
N ASP A 48 6.42 16.25 2.59
CA ASP A 48 7.55 15.93 1.72
C ASP A 48 7.17 14.95 0.60
N THR A 49 6.21 14.06 0.86
CA THR A 49 5.69 13.10 -0.12
C THR A 49 4.97 13.76 -1.30
N LYS A 50 4.45 14.99 -1.15
CA LYS A 50 3.83 15.76 -2.25
C LYS A 50 4.80 16.03 -3.40
N SER A 51 6.11 16.08 -3.12
CA SER A 51 7.14 16.37 -4.12
C SER A 51 7.22 15.33 -5.25
N TYR A 52 6.69 14.12 -5.04
CA TYR A 52 6.60 13.09 -6.09
C TYR A 52 5.39 13.27 -7.01
N PHE A 53 4.46 14.17 -6.68
CA PHE A 53 3.18 14.36 -7.34
C PHE A 53 3.02 15.78 -7.94
N THR A 54 4.13 16.41 -8.36
CA THR A 54 4.15 17.79 -8.90
C THR A 54 3.26 18.02 -10.13
N HIS A 55 2.83 16.96 -10.80
CA HIS A 55 1.93 17.00 -11.95
C HIS A 55 0.43 16.99 -11.56
N PHE A 56 0.12 16.84 -10.27
CA PHE A 56 -1.25 16.93 -9.77
C PHE A 56 -1.63 18.40 -9.52
N LYS A 57 -2.88 18.74 -9.85
CA LYS A 57 -3.49 20.04 -9.58
C LYS A 57 -4.33 19.96 -8.31
N GLY A 58 -4.55 21.11 -7.66
CA GLY A 58 -5.37 21.20 -6.44
C GLY A 58 -4.73 20.52 -5.23
N MET A 59 -3.42 20.72 -5.04
CA MET A 59 -2.65 20.11 -3.94
C MET A 59 -2.45 21.06 -2.74
N GLY A 60 -3.15 22.20 -2.72
CA GLY A 60 -2.93 23.30 -1.77
C GLY A 60 -3.48 22.97 -0.39
N THR A 61 -4.77 22.62 -0.30
CA THR A 61 -5.42 22.24 0.97
C THR A 61 -5.91 20.79 0.96
N ALA A 62 -6.29 20.27 2.13
CA ALA A 62 -6.87 18.93 2.25
C ALA A 62 -8.19 18.83 1.46
N GLU A 63 -9.04 19.86 1.55
CA GLU A 63 -10.32 19.93 0.86
C GLU A 63 -10.14 19.92 -0.66
N GLU A 64 -9.16 20.68 -1.19
CA GLU A 64 -8.84 20.63 -2.62
C GLU A 64 -8.39 19.24 -3.05
N MET A 65 -7.53 18.58 -2.25
CA MET A 65 -7.00 17.26 -2.52
C MET A 65 -8.10 16.18 -2.50
N GLU A 66 -9.01 16.25 -1.53
CA GLU A 66 -10.18 15.36 -1.43
C GLU A 66 -11.10 15.48 -2.64
N GLN A 67 -11.19 16.68 -3.23
CA GLN A 67 -11.99 16.96 -4.42
C GLN A 67 -11.24 16.75 -5.75
N SER A 68 -10.00 16.23 -5.72
CA SER A 68 -9.19 16.04 -6.92
C SER A 68 -9.43 14.68 -7.59
N ASP A 69 -9.89 14.70 -8.85
CA ASP A 69 -10.04 13.48 -9.66
C ASP A 69 -8.70 12.77 -9.91
N GLN A 70 -7.59 13.52 -9.93
CA GLN A 70 -6.25 12.94 -10.07
C GLN A 70 -5.88 12.12 -8.83
N ILE A 71 -6.20 12.62 -7.64
CA ILE A 71 -5.97 11.90 -6.39
C ILE A 71 -6.91 10.70 -6.29
N ARG A 72 -8.20 10.86 -6.57
CA ARG A 72 -9.17 9.75 -6.59
C ARG A 72 -8.71 8.61 -7.50
N SER A 73 -8.34 8.95 -8.74
CA SER A 73 -7.84 7.97 -9.71
C SER A 73 -6.55 7.29 -9.24
N HIS A 74 -5.62 8.04 -8.64
CA HIS A 74 -4.37 7.47 -8.16
C HIS A 74 -4.56 6.61 -6.91
N GLY A 75 -5.40 7.04 -5.97
CA GLY A 75 -5.74 6.30 -4.75
C GLY A 75 -6.33 4.93 -5.11
N LYS A 76 -7.26 4.90 -6.08
CA LYS A 76 -7.78 3.64 -6.61
C LYS A 76 -6.68 2.76 -7.20
N LYS A 77 -5.73 3.32 -7.97
CA LYS A 77 -4.61 2.55 -8.53
C LYS A 77 -3.73 1.92 -7.45
N VAL A 78 -3.45 2.65 -6.37
CA VAL A 78 -2.70 2.13 -5.21
C VAL A 78 -3.47 0.96 -4.57
N LEU A 79 -4.76 1.15 -4.26
CA LEU A 79 -5.56 0.09 -3.64
C LEU A 79 -5.76 -1.12 -4.55
N THR A 80 -5.89 -0.93 -5.86
CA THR A 80 -5.94 -2.05 -6.81
C THR A 80 -4.62 -2.82 -6.85
N ALA A 81 -3.47 -2.15 -6.84
CA ALA A 81 -2.18 -2.83 -6.81
C ALA A 81 -2.00 -3.67 -5.52
N ILE A 82 -2.46 -3.16 -4.37
CA ILE A 82 -2.45 -3.92 -3.12
C ILE A 82 -3.47 -5.05 -3.17
N ASN A 83 -4.65 -4.85 -3.78
CA ASN A 83 -5.63 -5.92 -3.98
C ASN A 83 -5.02 -7.09 -4.76
N ASP A 84 -4.32 -6.82 -5.86
CA ASP A 84 -3.68 -7.85 -6.67
C ASP A 84 -2.67 -8.67 -5.85
N LEU A 85 -1.92 -8.02 -4.95
CA LEU A 85 -1.02 -8.69 -4.02
C LEU A 85 -1.78 -9.54 -2.99
N VAL A 86 -2.86 -9.00 -2.42
CA VAL A 86 -3.70 -9.69 -1.42
C VAL A 86 -4.37 -10.95 -2.00
N GLN A 87 -4.74 -10.93 -3.27
CA GLN A 87 -5.30 -12.11 -3.95
C GLN A 87 -4.28 -13.25 -4.09
N HIS A 88 -2.99 -13.02 -3.90
CA HIS A 88 -1.92 -14.02 -4.09
C HIS A 88 -1.10 -14.29 -2.83
N LEU A 89 -1.62 -13.98 -1.63
CA LEU A 89 -0.91 -14.22 -0.36
C LEU A 89 -0.59 -15.71 -0.09
N ASP A 90 -1.33 -16.62 -0.72
CA ASP A 90 -1.14 -18.08 -0.67
C ASP A 90 -0.13 -18.60 -1.70
N SER A 91 0.40 -17.73 -2.58
CA SER A 91 1.39 -18.11 -3.59
C SER A 91 2.55 -17.13 -3.59
N THR A 92 3.67 -17.54 -2.99
CA THR A 92 4.90 -16.72 -2.95
C THR A 92 5.34 -16.32 -4.36
N ASP A 93 5.34 -17.24 -5.32
CA ASP A 93 5.81 -16.96 -6.68
C ASP A 93 4.91 -15.93 -7.40
N ALA A 94 3.59 -16.06 -7.26
CA ALA A 94 2.66 -15.10 -7.87
C ALA A 94 2.75 -13.72 -7.20
N PHE A 95 2.85 -13.67 -5.87
CA PHE A 95 3.05 -12.41 -5.15
C PHE A 95 4.35 -11.73 -5.57
N LEU A 96 5.47 -12.47 -5.62
CA LEU A 96 6.77 -11.96 -6.06
C LEU A 96 6.72 -11.48 -7.51
N GLY A 97 5.98 -12.18 -8.38
CA GLY A 97 5.73 -11.78 -9.76
C GLY A 97 5.06 -10.41 -9.90
N ILE A 98 4.29 -9.97 -8.91
CA ILE A 98 3.62 -8.66 -8.89
C ILE A 98 4.46 -7.60 -8.17
N VAL A 99 4.95 -7.90 -6.97
CA VAL A 99 5.62 -6.88 -6.13
C VAL A 99 6.99 -6.48 -6.67
N ASN A 100 7.76 -7.39 -7.28
CA ASN A 100 9.08 -7.11 -7.81
C ASN A 100 9.08 -6.07 -8.95
N PRO A 101 8.27 -6.21 -10.02
CA PRO A 101 8.20 -5.18 -11.05
C PRO A 101 7.63 -3.86 -10.51
N LEU A 102 6.72 -3.92 -9.54
CA LEU A 102 6.19 -2.72 -8.87
C LEU A 102 7.29 -1.98 -8.10
N GLY A 103 8.09 -2.68 -7.30
CA GLY A 103 9.24 -2.12 -6.57
C GLY A 103 10.25 -1.53 -7.53
N LYS A 104 10.64 -2.25 -8.58
CA LYS A 104 11.58 -1.76 -9.61
C LYS A 104 11.08 -0.48 -10.29
N LYS A 105 9.79 -0.38 -10.59
CA LYS A 105 9.18 0.84 -11.14
C LYS A 105 9.32 2.01 -10.16
N HIS A 106 9.02 1.81 -8.88
CA HIS A 106 9.14 2.86 -7.88
C HIS A 106 10.59 3.30 -7.65
N ALA A 107 11.54 2.36 -7.64
CA ALA A 107 12.96 2.63 -7.46
C ALA A 107 13.57 3.38 -8.65
N THR A 108 13.36 2.87 -9.86
CA THR A 108 14.13 3.32 -11.04
C THR A 108 13.44 4.39 -11.87
N GLN A 109 12.11 4.37 -11.95
CA GLN A 109 11.35 5.30 -12.80
C GLN A 109 10.74 6.43 -11.99
N LEU A 110 10.04 6.11 -10.90
CA LEU A 110 9.37 7.10 -10.06
C LEU A 110 10.31 7.74 -9.04
N LYS A 111 11.43 7.06 -8.72
CA LYS A 111 12.47 7.51 -7.79
C LYS A 111 11.91 7.89 -6.41
N ILE A 112 10.94 7.12 -5.92
CA ILE A 112 10.35 7.30 -4.59
C ILE A 112 11.36 6.83 -3.55
N ASP A 113 11.58 7.59 -2.48
CA ASP A 113 12.39 7.13 -1.35
C ASP A 113 11.69 5.93 -0.67
N PRO A 114 12.37 4.79 -0.49
CA PRO A 114 11.78 3.57 0.06
C PRO A 114 11.13 3.75 1.44
N LYS A 115 11.57 4.74 2.24
CA LYS A 115 10.95 5.06 3.53
C LYS A 115 9.45 5.36 3.41
N ASN A 116 9.01 5.89 2.27
CA ASN A 116 7.63 6.31 2.04
C ASN A 116 6.66 5.12 1.87
N PHE A 117 7.15 3.91 1.55
CA PHE A 117 6.29 2.73 1.55
C PHE A 117 5.80 2.40 2.96
N ARG A 118 6.63 2.62 3.97
CA ARG A 118 6.21 2.42 5.35
C ARG A 118 5.14 3.42 5.75
N VAL A 119 5.34 4.69 5.38
CA VAL A 119 4.38 5.78 5.62
C VAL A 119 2.98 5.42 5.08
N ILE A 120 2.87 5.06 3.80
CA ILE A 120 1.56 4.74 3.22
C ILE A 120 0.95 3.49 3.83
N CYS A 121 1.76 2.48 4.20
CA CYS A 121 1.28 1.28 4.88
C CYS A 121 0.75 1.57 6.29
N ASP A 122 1.41 2.43 7.05
CA ASP A 122 0.96 2.82 8.39
C ASP A 122 -0.37 3.59 8.33
N ILE A 123 -0.53 4.48 7.35
CA ILE A 123 -1.80 5.20 7.12
C ILE A 123 -2.93 4.24 6.72
N ILE A 124 -2.65 3.23 5.89
CA ILE A 124 -3.63 2.18 5.55
C ILE A 124 -4.07 1.41 6.80
N LEU A 125 -3.12 1.03 7.67
CA LEU A 125 -3.43 0.32 8.92
C LEU A 125 -4.26 1.18 9.89
N GLN A 126 -3.92 2.46 10.03
CA GLN A 126 -4.70 3.41 10.83
C GLN A 126 -6.13 3.55 10.29
N LEU A 127 -6.29 3.72 8.97
CA LEU A 127 -7.61 3.84 8.35
C LEU A 127 -8.44 2.56 8.51
N MET A 128 -7.80 1.38 8.42
CA MET A 128 -8.46 0.11 8.69
C MET A 128 -8.97 0.00 10.13
N GLU A 129 -8.16 0.42 11.11
CA GLU A 129 -8.54 0.43 12.52
C GLU A 129 -9.71 1.38 12.78
N GLU A 130 -9.65 2.59 12.26
CA GLU A 130 -10.68 3.61 12.43
C GLU A 130 -12.03 3.20 11.81
N LYS A 131 -12.02 2.61 10.61
CA LYS A 131 -13.26 2.28 9.89
C LYS A 131 -13.83 0.91 10.25
N TYR A 132 -12.98 -0.04 10.60
CA TYR A 132 -13.37 -1.46 10.69
C TYR A 132 -12.89 -2.16 11.97
N GLY A 133 -12.21 -1.43 12.87
CA GLY A 133 -11.78 -1.91 14.19
C GLY A 133 -10.38 -2.53 14.20
N GLY A 134 -9.82 -2.66 15.41
CA GLY A 134 -8.45 -3.17 15.65
C GLY A 134 -8.18 -4.55 15.08
N ASP A 135 -9.16 -5.46 15.08
CA ASP A 135 -9.02 -6.79 14.49
C ASP A 135 -8.79 -6.76 12.97
N CYS A 136 -9.40 -5.78 12.29
CA CYS A 136 -9.20 -5.57 10.86
C CYS A 136 -7.76 -5.14 10.56
N LYS A 137 -7.23 -4.19 11.34
CA LYS A 137 -5.83 -3.79 11.29
C LYS A 137 -4.89 -4.95 11.58
N ALA A 138 -5.08 -5.64 12.71
CA ALA A 138 -4.23 -6.75 13.14
C ALA A 138 -4.18 -7.88 12.08
N SER A 139 -5.30 -8.13 11.39
CA SER A 139 -5.37 -9.10 10.29
C SER A 139 -4.54 -8.72 9.06
N PHE A 140 -4.16 -7.44 8.92
CA PHE A 140 -3.47 -6.90 7.75
C PHE A 140 -2.03 -6.43 8.04
N GLU A 141 -1.63 -6.29 9.31
CA GLU A 141 -0.28 -5.86 9.70
C GLU A 141 0.85 -6.71 9.10
N LYS A 142 0.66 -8.03 9.06
CA LYS A 142 1.66 -8.93 8.46
C LYS A 142 1.77 -8.72 6.95
N VAL A 143 0.67 -8.41 6.27
CA VAL A 143 0.64 -8.14 4.84
C VAL A 143 1.41 -6.86 4.51
N THR A 144 1.17 -5.78 5.25
CA THR A 144 1.89 -4.52 5.01
C THR A 144 3.39 -4.64 5.29
N ASN A 145 3.77 -5.37 6.33
CA ASN A 145 5.19 -5.68 6.59
C ASN A 145 5.83 -6.41 5.40
N GLU A 146 5.17 -7.44 4.87
CA GLU A 146 5.67 -8.19 3.72
C GLU A 146 5.78 -7.30 2.47
N ILE A 147 4.75 -6.51 2.16
CA ILE A 147 4.76 -5.57 1.03
C ILE A 147 5.93 -4.59 1.16
N CYS A 148 6.09 -3.94 2.33
CA CYS A 148 7.20 -3.02 2.57
C CYS A 148 8.57 -3.70 2.38
N THR A 149 8.76 -4.88 2.97
CA THR A 149 10.01 -5.63 2.85
C THR A 149 10.34 -5.92 1.38
N ARG A 150 9.37 -6.40 0.60
CA ARG A 150 9.60 -6.77 -0.79
C ARG A 150 9.79 -5.56 -1.71
N LEU A 151 9.03 -4.47 -1.50
CA LEU A 151 9.24 -3.23 -2.23
C LEU A 151 10.63 -2.64 -1.95
N ASN A 152 11.10 -2.69 -0.71
CA ASN A 152 12.44 -2.22 -0.33
C ASN A 152 13.55 -3.08 -0.89
N ASN A 153 13.36 -4.39 -1.03
CA ASN A 153 14.35 -5.29 -1.65
C ASN A 153 14.58 -5.01 -3.14
N ALA A 154 13.73 -4.19 -3.79
CA ALA A 154 13.91 -3.77 -5.17
C ALA A 154 14.83 -2.54 -5.35
N TYR A 155 15.30 -1.95 -4.24
CA TYR A 155 16.23 -0.81 -4.19
C TYR A 155 17.67 -1.31 -3.94
#